data_AF-A0A2E0XNV2-F1
#
_entry.id   AF-A0A2E0XNV2-F1
#
_cell.length_a   1.000
_cell.length_b   1.000
_cell.length_c   1.000
_cell.angle_alpha   90.00
_cell.angle_beta   90.00
_cell.angle_gamma   90.00
#
_symmetry.space_group_name_H-M   'P 1'
#
loop_
_entity.id
_entity.type
_entity.pdbx_description
1 polymer ?
#
loop_
_entity_poly.entity_id
_entity_poly.type
_entity_poly.pdbx_seq_one_letter_code
_entity_poly.pdbx_strand_id
1 'polypeptide(L)'
;VAAIDVLLDGGANMDVQGAVIAGGDPLEDAIGFQNWDAAKRLVERGSKTGLGDEAAIGLMDKIEKRFEDVPLPSRDNIVYSFWNACCAGQFEPAKFLLGKDADVNWIPDWCDTSPLDGAVRSENKELVEWLEAHGAIRNEK
;
A
#
# COMPACT_ATOMS: atom_id res chain seq x y z
N VAL A 1 12.91 -9.59 10.15
CA VAL A 1 13.31 -9.92 8.76
C VAL A 1 14.28 -11.10 8.61
N ALA A 2 15.13 -11.44 9.60
CA ALA A 2 16.13 -12.52 9.47
C ALA A 2 15.57 -13.88 9.00
N ALA A 3 14.37 -14.26 9.43
CA ALA A 3 13.73 -15.49 8.94
C ALA A 3 13.42 -15.44 7.43
N ILE A 4 13.01 -14.28 6.90
CA ILE A 4 12.78 -14.08 5.46
C ILE A 4 14.09 -14.31 4.71
N ASP A 5 15.18 -13.72 5.18
CA ASP A 5 16.49 -13.90 4.56
C ASP A 5 16.91 -15.36 4.51
N VAL A 6 16.82 -16.08 5.63
CA VAL A 6 17.18 -17.51 5.70
C VAL A 6 16.34 -18.35 4.74
N LEU A 7 15.03 -18.10 4.66
CA LEU A 7 14.15 -18.86 3.76
C LEU A 7 14.48 -18.59 2.28
N LEU A 8 14.69 -17.33 1.92
CA LEU A 8 15.02 -16.96 0.54
C LEU A 8 16.43 -17.41 0.14
N ASP A 9 17.40 -17.36 1.05
CA ASP A 9 18.75 -17.92 0.86
C ASP A 9 18.69 -19.45 0.70
N GLY A 10 17.71 -20.09 1.34
CA GLY A 10 17.39 -21.51 1.17
C GLY A 10 16.62 -21.86 -0.11
N GLY A 11 16.31 -20.87 -0.97
CA GLY A 11 15.63 -21.07 -2.25
C GLY A 11 14.11 -21.11 -2.17
N ALA A 12 13.50 -20.60 -1.10
CA ALA A 12 12.05 -20.43 -1.04
C ALA A 12 11.55 -19.53 -2.18
N ASN A 13 10.43 -19.92 -2.80
CA ASN A 13 9.81 -19.13 -3.86
C ASN A 13 9.02 -17.96 -3.24
N MET A 14 9.42 -16.74 -3.59
CA MET A 14 8.83 -15.49 -3.05
C MET A 14 7.53 -15.05 -3.72
N ASP A 15 7.16 -15.65 -4.85
CA ASP A 15 5.93 -15.32 -5.59
C ASP A 15 4.85 -16.40 -5.39
N VAL A 16 5.02 -17.29 -4.40
CA VAL A 16 4.09 -18.41 -4.17
C VAL A 16 2.75 -17.90 -3.67
N GLN A 17 1.68 -18.28 -4.35
CA GLN A 17 0.31 -17.94 -3.96
C GLN A 17 -0.20 -18.87 -2.84
N GLY A 18 -1.29 -18.46 -2.19
CA GLY A 18 -1.94 -19.22 -1.11
C GLY A 18 -1.71 -18.63 0.28
N ALA A 19 -1.32 -17.36 0.34
CA ALA A 19 -1.21 -16.60 1.59
C ALA A 19 -2.58 -16.37 2.25
N VAL A 20 -2.57 -15.95 3.51
CA VAL A 20 -3.78 -15.85 4.34
C VAL A 20 -4.71 -14.75 3.81
N ILE A 21 -4.15 -13.64 3.34
CA ILE A 21 -4.90 -12.51 2.79
C ILE A 21 -5.11 -12.74 1.29
N ALA A 22 -6.39 -12.84 0.90
CA ALA A 22 -6.84 -12.94 -0.50
C ALA A 22 -6.24 -14.10 -1.33
N GLY A 23 -5.54 -15.05 -0.71
CA GLY A 23 -4.80 -16.10 -1.42
C GLY A 23 -3.54 -15.59 -2.12
N GLY A 24 -3.05 -14.41 -1.75
CA GLY A 24 -1.93 -13.70 -2.35
C GLY A 24 -0.57 -14.35 -2.14
N ASP A 25 0.48 -13.56 -2.36
CA ASP A 25 1.86 -13.94 -2.10
C ASP A 25 2.36 -13.45 -0.72
N PRO A 26 3.59 -13.80 -0.30
CA PRO A 26 4.15 -13.33 0.97
C PRO A 26 4.23 -11.79 1.12
N LEU A 27 4.33 -11.03 0.03
CA LEU A 27 4.36 -9.57 0.08
C LEU A 27 2.98 -9.02 0.41
N GLU A 28 1.93 -9.56 -0.21
CA GLU A 28 0.53 -9.19 0.09
C GLU A 28 0.18 -9.47 1.56
N ASP A 29 0.61 -10.61 2.13
CA ASP A 29 0.43 -10.90 3.55
C ASP A 29 1.20 -9.88 4.42
N ALA A 30 2.46 -9.58 4.07
CA ALA A 30 3.26 -8.61 4.82
C ALA A 30 2.60 -7.22 4.86
N ILE A 31 2.01 -6.77 3.75
CA ILE A 31 1.27 -5.50 3.66
C ILE A 31 -0.05 -5.58 4.43
N GLY A 32 -0.83 -6.65 4.23
CA GLY A 32 -2.12 -6.85 4.90
C GLY A 32 -2.00 -6.88 6.42
N PHE A 33 -0.92 -7.46 6.94
CA PHE A 33 -0.60 -7.45 8.37
C PHE A 33 0.20 -6.23 8.83
N GLN A 34 0.43 -5.25 7.95
CA GLN A 34 1.18 -4.01 8.23
C GLN A 34 2.61 -4.25 8.76
N ASN A 35 3.21 -5.37 8.36
CA ASN A 35 4.58 -5.71 8.68
C ASN A 35 5.52 -5.03 7.66
N TRP A 36 5.68 -3.72 7.80
CA TRP A 36 6.38 -2.89 6.83
C TRP A 36 7.84 -3.28 6.62
N ASP A 37 8.52 -3.75 7.67
CA ASP A 37 9.90 -4.24 7.56
C ASP A 37 9.98 -5.51 6.72
N ALA A 38 9.02 -6.44 6.89
CA ALA A 38 8.93 -7.63 6.07
C ALA A 38 8.62 -7.29 4.61
N ALA A 39 7.64 -6.41 4.36
CA ALA A 39 7.26 -5.99 3.02
C ALA A 39 8.44 -5.33 2.27
N LYS A 40 9.11 -4.37 2.92
CA LYS A 40 10.32 -3.73 2.38
C LYS A 40 11.40 -4.76 2.06
N ARG A 41 11.64 -5.70 2.98
CA ARG A 41 12.67 -6.72 2.77
C ARG A 41 12.34 -7.63 1.60
N LEU A 42 11.08 -8.05 1.43
CA LEU A 42 10.66 -8.87 0.30
C LEU A 42 10.90 -8.15 -1.03
N VAL A 43 10.56 -6.85 -1.11
CA VAL A 43 10.83 -6.04 -2.31
C VAL A 43 12.32 -5.89 -2.57
N GLU A 44 13.15 -5.63 -1.55
CA GLU A 44 14.61 -5.59 -1.70
C GLU A 44 15.19 -6.91 -2.23
N ARG A 45 14.55 -8.04 -1.88
CA ARG A 45 14.95 -9.37 -2.34
C ARG A 45 14.42 -9.71 -3.73
N GLY A 46 13.58 -8.85 -4.32
CA GLY A 46 13.12 -8.96 -5.70
C GLY A 46 11.67 -9.38 -5.88
N SER A 47 10.83 -9.35 -4.83
CA SER A 47 9.40 -9.60 -4.98
C SER A 47 8.80 -8.66 -6.02
N LYS A 48 7.90 -9.21 -6.86
CA LYS A 48 7.14 -8.41 -7.80
C LYS A 48 6.20 -7.48 -7.03
N THR A 49 5.96 -6.31 -7.59
CA THR A 49 5.12 -5.29 -6.96
C THR A 49 4.01 -4.87 -7.91
N GLY A 50 2.84 -4.61 -7.35
CA GLY A 50 1.77 -3.81 -7.92
C GLY A 50 1.80 -2.36 -7.43
N LEU A 51 0.88 -1.54 -7.93
CA LEU A 51 0.77 -0.13 -7.55
C LEU A 51 0.43 0.02 -6.05
N GLY A 52 -0.44 -0.84 -5.51
CA GLY A 52 -0.82 -0.82 -4.10
C GLY A 52 0.36 -1.10 -3.18
N ASP A 53 1.21 -2.07 -3.53
CA ASP A 53 2.40 -2.41 -2.76
C ASP A 53 3.41 -1.27 -2.76
N GLU A 54 3.63 -0.68 -3.94
CA GLU A 54 4.51 0.46 -4.11
C GLU A 54 4.03 1.67 -3.32
N ALA A 55 2.71 1.90 -3.31
CA ALA A 55 2.08 2.96 -2.55
C ALA A 55 2.21 2.74 -1.03
N ALA A 56 2.02 1.51 -0.54
CA ALA A 56 2.22 1.16 0.87
C ALA A 56 3.68 1.28 1.32
N ILE A 57 4.63 0.93 0.44
CA ILE A 57 6.06 0.92 0.78
C ILE A 57 6.71 2.29 0.60
N GLY A 58 6.18 3.13 -0.31
CA GLY A 58 6.73 4.45 -0.62
C GLY A 58 7.64 4.50 -1.85
N LEU A 59 7.43 3.61 -2.83
CA LEU A 59 8.31 3.47 -4.00
C LEU A 59 7.93 4.45 -5.13
N MET A 60 8.12 5.75 -4.90
CA MET A 60 7.68 6.81 -5.81
C MET A 60 8.17 6.66 -7.25
N ASP A 61 9.44 6.30 -7.48
CA ASP A 61 9.99 6.11 -8.83
C ASP A 61 9.21 5.05 -9.62
N LYS A 62 8.76 3.98 -8.96
CA LYS A 62 7.95 2.93 -9.59
C LYS A 62 6.52 3.40 -9.84
N ILE A 63 5.94 4.12 -8.87
CA ILE A 63 4.60 4.69 -8.99
C ILE A 63 4.56 5.60 -10.20
N GLU A 64 5.45 6.58 -10.30
CA GLU A 64 5.49 7.55 -11.39
C GLU A 64 5.62 6.85 -12.75
N LYS A 65 6.55 5.89 -12.85
CA LYS A 65 6.76 5.10 -14.07
C LYS A 65 5.48 4.41 -14.57
N ARG A 66 4.63 3.89 -13.66
CA ARG A 66 3.36 3.25 -14.07
C ARG A 66 2.39 4.21 -14.74
N PHE A 67 2.49 5.51 -14.48
CA PHE A 67 1.68 6.54 -15.12
C PHE A 67 2.33 7.12 -16.39
N GLU A 68 3.54 6.68 -16.73
CA GLU A 68 4.18 6.92 -18.03
C GLU A 68 3.89 5.77 -19.01
N ASP A 69 3.76 4.55 -18.48
CA ASP A 69 3.48 3.34 -19.25
C ASP A 69 1.98 3.21 -19.63
N VAL A 70 1.70 2.62 -20.79
CA VAL A 70 0.34 2.28 -21.24
C VAL A 70 0.11 0.76 -21.20
N PRO A 71 -1.08 0.30 -20.75
CA PRO A 71 -2.22 1.09 -20.29
C PRO A 71 -1.99 1.72 -18.90
N LEU A 72 -2.58 2.88 -18.69
CA LEU A 72 -2.57 3.55 -17.38
C LEU A 72 -3.28 2.68 -16.33
N PRO A 73 -2.92 2.82 -15.04
CA PRO A 73 -3.64 2.17 -13.95
C PRO A 73 -5.14 2.45 -13.98
N SER A 74 -5.95 1.43 -13.71
CA SER A 74 -7.40 1.59 -13.61
C SER A 74 -7.77 2.42 -12.39
N ARG A 75 -8.97 3.02 -12.41
CA ARG A 75 -9.52 3.77 -11.28
C ARG A 75 -9.53 2.94 -9.99
N ASP A 76 -9.98 1.69 -10.07
CA ASP A 76 -10.04 0.78 -8.91
C ASP A 76 -8.64 0.54 -8.31
N ASN A 77 -7.63 0.41 -9.16
CA ASN A 77 -6.25 0.26 -8.70
C ASN A 77 -5.72 1.56 -8.05
N ILE A 78 -6.06 2.72 -8.60
CA ILE A 78 -5.68 4.03 -8.04
C ILE A 78 -6.30 4.23 -6.64
N VAL A 79 -7.61 4.01 -6.49
CA VAL A 79 -8.28 4.20 -5.18
C VAL A 79 -7.79 3.19 -4.15
N TYR A 80 -7.58 1.93 -4.54
CA TYR A 80 -7.01 0.90 -3.67
C TYR A 80 -5.58 1.25 -3.23
N SER A 81 -4.76 1.77 -4.15
CA SER A 81 -3.38 2.14 -3.86
C SER A 81 -3.30 3.38 -2.96
N PHE A 82 -4.19 4.35 -3.15
CA PHE A 82 -4.32 5.51 -2.28
C PHE A 82 -4.67 5.09 -0.84
N TRP A 83 -5.66 4.21 -0.69
CA TRP A 83 -6.03 3.67 0.62
C TRP A 83 -4.84 2.96 1.31
N ASN A 84 -4.06 2.16 0.57
CA ASN A 84 -2.86 1.51 1.10
C ASN A 84 -1.78 2.51 1.54
N ALA A 85 -1.49 3.54 0.73
CA ALA A 85 -0.55 4.60 1.10
C ALA A 85 -0.98 5.28 2.41
N CYS A 86 -2.26 5.59 2.56
CA CYS A 86 -2.78 6.22 3.77
C CYS A 86 -2.66 5.32 5.01
N CYS A 87 -3.04 4.05 4.89
CA CYS A 87 -2.88 3.05 5.96
C CYS A 87 -1.42 2.81 6.36
N ALA A 88 -0.49 2.95 5.43
CA ALA A 88 0.94 2.80 5.68
C ALA A 88 1.64 4.11 6.10
N GLY A 89 0.91 5.23 6.16
CA GLY A 89 1.47 6.53 6.53
C GLY A 89 2.38 7.17 5.46
N GLN A 90 2.22 6.81 4.19
CA GLN A 90 3.07 7.24 3.08
C GLN A 90 2.54 8.52 2.43
N PHE A 91 3.10 9.66 2.82
CA PHE A 91 2.61 10.97 2.40
C PHE A 91 2.74 11.25 0.90
N GLU A 92 3.94 11.09 0.32
CA GLU A 92 4.17 11.41 -1.10
C GLU A 92 3.35 10.53 -2.06
N PRO A 93 3.28 9.19 -1.87
CA PRO A 93 2.36 8.36 -2.65
C PRO A 93 0.89 8.76 -2.52
N ALA A 94 0.41 9.04 -1.30
CA ALA A 94 -0.98 9.44 -1.08
C ALA A 94 -1.30 10.74 -1.83
N LYS A 95 -0.40 11.73 -1.73
CA LYS A 95 -0.53 13.01 -2.44
C LYS A 95 -0.53 12.84 -3.95
N PHE A 96 0.38 12.01 -4.48
CA PHE A 96 0.46 11.75 -5.92
C PHE A 96 -0.81 11.08 -6.44
N LEU A 97 -1.29 10.05 -5.75
CA LEU A 97 -2.46 9.27 -6.15
C LEU A 97 -3.76 10.08 -6.01
N LEU A 98 -3.89 10.97 -5.02
CA LEU A 98 -5.01 11.91 -4.95
C LEU A 98 -5.03 12.86 -6.16
N GLY A 99 -3.84 13.28 -6.62
CA GLY A 99 -3.70 14.04 -7.88
C GLY A 99 -4.04 13.25 -9.15
N LYS A 100 -4.31 11.93 -9.04
CA LYS A 100 -4.78 11.04 -10.11
C LYS A 100 -6.24 10.63 -9.92
N ASP A 101 -7.03 11.49 -9.27
CA ASP A 101 -8.46 11.30 -9.00
C ASP A 101 -8.78 10.10 -8.07
N ALA A 102 -7.88 9.76 -7.15
CA ALA A 102 -8.25 8.86 -6.06
C ALA A 102 -9.39 9.45 -5.22
N ASP A 103 -10.30 8.59 -4.75
CA ASP A 103 -11.36 9.00 -3.84
C ASP A 103 -10.82 9.03 -2.41
N VAL A 104 -10.79 10.23 -1.83
CA VAL A 104 -10.23 10.51 -0.49
C VAL A 104 -10.98 9.77 0.63
N ASN A 105 -12.22 9.31 0.37
CA ASN A 105 -13.10 8.66 1.34
C ASN A 105 -13.46 7.22 0.96
N TRP A 106 -12.79 6.63 -0.05
CA TRP A 106 -13.08 5.26 -0.46
C TRP A 106 -12.70 4.26 0.64
N ILE A 107 -13.60 3.31 0.89
CA ILE A 107 -13.44 2.24 1.88
C ILE A 107 -13.60 0.91 1.14
N PRO A 108 -12.67 -0.04 1.32
CA PRO A 108 -12.79 -1.37 0.72
C PRO A 108 -13.93 -2.18 1.38
N ASP A 109 -14.61 -3.03 0.60
CA ASP A 109 -15.78 -3.79 1.07
C ASP A 109 -15.48 -4.81 2.21
N TRP A 110 -14.20 -5.15 2.42
CA TRP A 110 -13.77 -6.13 3.41
C TRP A 110 -13.27 -5.53 4.73
N CYS A 111 -13.19 -4.20 4.86
CA CYS A 111 -12.85 -3.57 6.14
C CYS A 111 -13.56 -2.23 6.32
N ASP A 112 -13.63 -1.77 7.57
CA ASP A 112 -14.31 -0.52 7.93
C ASP A 112 -13.33 0.65 8.12
N THR A 113 -12.13 0.58 7.54
CA THR A 113 -11.10 1.62 7.75
C THR A 113 -11.12 2.64 6.62
N SER A 114 -11.41 3.91 6.93
CA SER A 114 -11.22 5.00 5.96
C SER A 114 -9.73 5.31 5.74
N PRO A 115 -9.35 6.02 4.65
CA PRO A 115 -7.99 6.51 4.48
C PRO A 115 -7.53 7.37 5.67
N LEU A 116 -8.41 8.20 6.23
CA LEU A 116 -8.08 9.02 7.41
C LEU A 116 -7.85 8.17 8.67
N ASP A 117 -8.65 7.11 8.89
CA ASP A 117 -8.43 6.18 10.01
C ASP A 117 -7.09 5.46 9.89
N GLY A 118 -6.72 5.05 8.66
CA GLY A 118 -5.42 4.47 8.36
C GLY A 118 -4.27 5.43 8.69
N ALA A 119 -4.38 6.68 8.22
CA ALA A 119 -3.37 7.70 8.47
C ALA A 119 -3.21 8.02 9.97
N VAL A 120 -4.31 8.14 10.71
CA VAL A 120 -4.26 8.35 12.18
C VAL A 120 -3.54 7.22 12.89
N ARG A 121 -3.80 5.96 12.50
CA ARG A 121 -3.13 4.77 13.06
C ARG A 121 -1.64 4.71 12.71
N SER A 122 -1.23 5.28 11.58
CA SER A 122 0.17 5.36 11.17
C SER A 122 0.98 6.41 11.95
N GLU A 123 0.30 7.24 12.76
CA GLU A 123 0.87 8.36 13.53
C GLU A 123 1.55 9.45 12.67
N ASN A 124 1.33 9.45 11.35
CA ASN A 124 1.83 10.48 10.46
C ASN A 124 0.93 11.74 10.49
N LYS A 125 1.26 12.69 11.36
CA LYS A 125 0.49 13.93 11.55
C LYS A 125 0.35 14.78 10.28
N GLU A 126 1.42 14.89 9.48
CA GLU A 126 1.40 15.68 8.25
C GLU A 126 0.39 15.11 7.25
N LEU A 127 0.36 13.78 7.11
CA LEU A 127 -0.63 13.10 6.28
C LEU A 127 -2.06 13.28 6.81
N VAL A 128 -2.26 13.19 8.12
CA VAL A 128 -3.58 13.41 8.75
C VAL A 128 -4.09 14.82 8.45
N GLU A 129 -3.31 15.85 8.76
CA GLU A 129 -3.69 17.25 8.54
C GLU A 129 -3.97 17.53 7.06
N TRP A 130 -3.18 16.95 6.17
CA TRP A 130 -3.38 17.09 4.73
C TRP A 130 -4.65 16.39 4.24
N LEU A 131 -4.95 15.18 4.73
CA LEU A 131 -6.18 14.46 4.39
C LEU A 131 -7.42 15.24 4.85
N GLU A 132 -7.41 15.76 6.08
CA GLU A 132 -8.49 16.60 6.61
C GLU A 132 -8.71 17.86 5.75
N ALA A 133 -7.62 18.51 5.31
CA ALA A 133 -7.69 19.66 4.41
C ALA A 133 -8.31 19.32 3.03
N HIS A 134 -8.26 18.05 2.62
CA HIS A 134 -8.86 17.55 1.37
C HIS A 134 -10.25 16.92 1.58
N GLY A 135 -10.86 17.11 2.76
CA GLY A 135 -12.21 16.63 3.04
C GLY A 135 -12.29 15.14 3.37
N ALA A 136 -11.17 14.54 3.80
CA ALA A 136 -11.20 13.19 4.33
C ALA A 136 -12.04 13.15 5.62
N ILE A 137 -12.88 12.13 5.74
CA ILE A 137 -13.68 11.87 6.92
C ILE A 137 -13.31 10.52 7.51
N ARG A 138 -13.37 10.43 8.84
CA ARG A 138 -13.20 9.17 9.54
C ARG A 138 -14.45 8.31 9.37
N ASN A 139 -14.26 7.00 9.31
CA ASN A 139 -15.35 6.06 9.42
C ASN A 139 -15.50 5.72 10.90
N GLU A 140 -16.16 6.60 11.66
CA GLU A 140 -16.48 6.36 13.07
C GLU A 140 -17.53 5.24 13.15
N LYS A 141 -17.07 4.00 13.39
CA LYS A 141 -17.88 2.88 13.84
C LYS A 141 -17.48 2.45 15.24
#